data_AF-A0A8H7VMT1-F1
#
_entry.id   AF-A0A8H7VMT1-F1
#
_cell.length_a   1.000
_cell.length_b   1.000
_cell.length_c   1.000
_cell.angle_alpha   90.00
_cell.angle_beta   90.00
_cell.angle_gamma   90.00
#
_symmetry.space_group_name_H-M   'P 1'
#
loop_
_entity.id
_entity.type
_entity.pdbx_description
1 polymer ?
#
loop_
_entity_poly.entity_id
_entity_poly.type
_entity_poly.pdbx_seq_one_letter_code
_entity_poly.pdbx_strand_id
1 'polypeptide(L)'
;MITTLITLSLFALSTYAAGDEDVFEWRPEIHHVFREAESMPPVWFSQLFTLIALSPWLVLIVGWFGLGVTPVKVLGQLVSGPIMRLLSIIGFLTSLIAVEYLFYLYWTRLNIFDTLTYLAILLPIVFLFGQQALSQVQLKRKKSTSVQ
;
A
#
# COMPACT_ATOMS: atom_id res chain seq x y z
N MET A 1 -25.15 -35.93 63.49
CA MET A 1 -24.93 -36.60 62.18
C MET A 1 -26.19 -36.71 61.34
N ILE A 2 -27.38 -36.89 61.93
CA ILE A 2 -28.65 -36.96 61.16
C ILE A 2 -29.08 -35.57 60.65
N THR A 3 -28.93 -34.52 61.45
CA THR A 3 -29.25 -33.13 61.06
C THR A 3 -28.39 -32.61 59.91
N THR A 4 -27.11 -32.99 59.86
CA THR A 4 -26.17 -32.64 58.78
C THR A 4 -26.49 -33.36 57.47
N LEU A 5 -27.04 -34.57 57.53
CA LEU A 5 -27.48 -35.32 56.35
C LEU A 5 -28.76 -34.73 55.76
N ILE A 6 -29.68 -34.27 56.61
CA ILE A 6 -30.93 -33.62 56.18
C ILE A 6 -30.64 -32.25 55.53
N THR A 7 -29.71 -31.46 56.08
CA THR A 7 -29.32 -30.18 55.47
C THR A 7 -28.62 -30.38 54.13
N LEU A 8 -27.77 -31.42 54.01
CA LEU A 8 -27.08 -31.74 52.77
C LEU A 8 -28.06 -32.27 51.70
N SER A 9 -29.04 -33.08 52.10
CA SER A 9 -30.06 -33.59 51.19
C SER A 9 -31.02 -32.51 50.70
N LEU A 10 -31.41 -31.57 51.57
CA LEU A 10 -32.24 -30.42 51.18
C LEU A 10 -31.49 -29.46 50.24
N PHE A 11 -30.20 -29.25 50.48
CA PHE A 11 -29.35 -28.46 49.58
C PHE A 11 -29.17 -29.15 48.22
N ALA A 12 -28.92 -30.47 48.21
CA ALA A 12 -28.83 -31.25 46.98
C ALA A 12 -30.16 -31.27 46.18
N LEU A 13 -31.31 -31.34 46.88
CA LEU A 13 -32.63 -31.26 46.25
C LEU A 13 -32.87 -29.88 45.62
N SER A 14 -32.45 -28.79 46.27
CA SER A 14 -32.55 -27.42 45.74
C SER A 14 -31.68 -27.21 44.50
N THR A 15 -30.54 -27.90 44.38
CA THR A 15 -29.68 -27.84 43.18
C THR A 15 -30.15 -28.77 42.06
N TYR A 16 -30.88 -29.85 42.37
CA TYR A 16 -31.40 -30.79 41.37
C TYR A 16 -32.75 -30.35 40.78
N ALA A 17 -33.56 -29.61 41.55
CA ALA A 17 -34.78 -28.96 41.07
C ALA A 17 -34.52 -27.73 40.17
N ALA A 18 -33.25 -27.41 39.89
CA ALA A 18 -32.85 -26.38 38.92
C ALA A 18 -32.66 -26.94 37.50
N GLY A 19 -33.23 -28.11 37.20
CA GLY A 19 -33.50 -28.53 35.83
C GLY A 19 -34.80 -27.88 35.40
N ASP A 20 -34.70 -26.75 34.70
CA ASP A 20 -35.81 -25.97 34.14
C ASP A 20 -36.76 -26.94 33.41
N GLU A 21 -37.94 -27.18 33.97
CA GLU A 21 -39.03 -27.79 33.22
C GLU A 21 -39.32 -26.93 32.00
N ASP A 22 -39.55 -27.52 30.81
CA ASP A 22 -39.74 -26.78 29.55
C ASP A 22 -41.07 -26.00 29.58
N VAL A 23 -41.07 -24.91 30.35
CA VAL A 23 -42.15 -23.94 30.43
C VAL A 23 -42.02 -23.06 29.19
N PHE A 24 -43.02 -23.10 28.32
CA PHE A 24 -43.09 -22.30 27.09
C PHE A 24 -43.39 -20.83 27.41
N GLU A 25 -42.42 -20.17 28.06
CA GLU A 25 -42.41 -18.75 28.36
C GLU A 25 -41.42 -18.01 27.47
N TRP A 26 -41.70 -16.72 27.24
CA TRP A 26 -40.82 -15.86 26.46
C TRP A 26 -39.51 -15.64 27.23
N ARG A 27 -38.39 -16.10 26.65
CA ARG A 27 -37.06 -15.84 27.22
C ARG A 27 -36.67 -14.36 27.04
N PRO A 28 -35.86 -13.81 27.96
CA PRO A 28 -35.34 -12.46 27.79
C PRO A 28 -34.56 -12.33 26.48
N GLU A 29 -34.63 -11.15 25.87
CA GLU A 29 -33.90 -10.85 24.64
C GLU A 29 -32.39 -10.91 24.88
N ILE A 30 -31.65 -11.61 24.00
CA ILE A 30 -30.20 -11.73 24.08
C ILE A 30 -29.57 -10.53 23.39
N HIS A 31 -28.88 -9.67 24.14
CA HIS A 31 -28.10 -8.58 23.57
C HIS A 31 -26.67 -9.04 23.28
N HIS A 32 -26.26 -8.98 22.01
CA HIS A 32 -24.86 -9.21 21.65
C HIS A 32 -24.00 -8.01 22.08
N VAL A 33 -22.99 -8.26 22.92
CA VAL A 33 -22.01 -7.23 23.32
C VAL A 33 -20.92 -7.16 22.27
N PHE A 34 -20.86 -6.06 21.53
CA PHE A 34 -19.79 -5.81 20.57
C PHE A 34 -18.46 -5.53 21.28
N ARG A 35 -17.37 -5.91 20.62
CA ARG A 35 -16.02 -5.54 21.07
C ARG A 35 -15.86 -4.03 21.01
N GLU A 36 -15.30 -3.46 22.07
CA GLU A 36 -14.94 -2.03 22.10
C GLU A 36 -13.89 -1.71 21.04
N ALA A 37 -13.97 -0.51 20.47
CA ALA A 37 -13.01 -0.04 19.48
C ALA A 37 -11.62 0.11 20.13
N GLU A 38 -10.59 -0.38 19.44
CA GLU A 38 -9.21 -0.22 19.90
C GLU A 38 -8.81 1.26 19.93
N SER A 39 -8.13 1.67 21.00
CA SER A 39 -7.71 3.06 21.14
C SER A 39 -6.58 3.38 20.15
N MET A 40 -6.78 4.41 19.31
CA MET A 40 -5.76 4.85 18.35
C MET A 40 -4.80 5.86 19.00
N PRO A 41 -3.51 5.85 18.64
CA PRO A 41 -2.55 6.85 19.12
C PRO A 41 -2.93 8.26 18.64
N PRO A 42 -2.44 9.31 19.33
CA PRO A 42 -2.77 10.69 18.98
C PRO A 42 -2.22 11.07 17.59
N VAL A 43 -3.01 11.83 16.83
CA VAL A 43 -2.73 12.15 15.41
C VAL A 43 -1.38 12.84 15.21
N TRP A 44 -0.97 13.73 16.12
CA TRP A 44 0.30 14.47 16.01
C TRP A 44 1.51 13.52 16.03
N PHE A 45 1.42 12.42 16.77
CA PHE A 45 2.48 11.43 16.86
C PHE A 45 2.65 10.73 15.52
N SER A 46 1.56 10.26 14.91
CA SER A 46 1.58 9.67 13.57
C SER A 46 2.14 10.62 12.52
N GLN A 47 1.75 11.91 12.55
CA GLN A 47 2.26 12.92 11.64
C GLN A 47 3.78 13.12 11.74
N LEU A 48 4.32 13.16 12.97
CA LEU A 48 5.75 13.30 13.20
C LEU A 48 6.53 12.14 12.55
N PHE A 49 6.07 10.90 12.75
CA PHE A 49 6.72 9.73 12.16
C PHE A 49 6.58 9.68 10.63
N THR A 50 5.46 10.13 10.07
CA THR A 50 5.31 10.28 8.61
C THR A 50 6.34 11.27 8.06
N LEU A 51 6.57 12.41 8.73
CA LEU A 51 7.59 13.39 8.31
C LEU A 51 9.00 12.81 8.42
N ILE A 52 9.30 12.07 9.48
CA ILE A 52 10.58 11.38 9.65
C ILE A 52 10.78 10.35 8.53
N ALA A 53 9.76 9.57 8.19
CA ALA A 53 9.81 8.60 7.09
C ALA A 53 10.03 9.26 5.72
N LEU A 54 9.54 10.51 5.53
CA LEU A 54 9.77 11.30 4.31
C LEU A 54 11.14 12.00 4.29
N SER A 55 11.82 12.14 5.43
CA SER A 55 13.09 12.88 5.53
C SER A 55 14.22 12.39 4.60
N PRO A 56 14.40 11.09 4.29
CA PRO A 56 15.46 10.65 3.38
C PRO A 56 15.29 11.20 1.96
N TRP A 57 14.05 11.43 1.52
CA TRP A 57 13.76 12.03 0.22
C TRP A 57 14.25 13.48 0.13
N LEU A 58 14.10 14.24 1.22
CA LEU A 58 14.62 15.61 1.30
C LEU A 58 16.15 15.62 1.25
N VAL A 59 16.79 14.72 1.99
CA VAL A 59 18.26 14.56 1.98
C VAL A 59 18.75 14.24 0.57
N LEU A 60 18.07 13.34 -0.15
CA LEU A 60 18.41 12.99 -1.53
C LEU A 60 18.35 14.20 -2.46
N ILE A 61 17.28 15.00 -2.37
CA ILE A 61 17.09 16.21 -3.19
C ILE A 61 18.20 17.23 -2.93
N VAL A 62 18.51 17.51 -1.65
CA VAL A 62 19.61 18.42 -1.27
C VAL A 62 20.95 17.87 -1.75
N GLY A 63 21.18 16.57 -1.63
CA GLY A 63 22.38 15.89 -2.12
C GLY A 63 22.62 16.09 -3.61
N TRP A 64 21.59 15.97 -4.45
CA TRP A 64 21.70 16.24 -5.89
C TRP A 64 22.06 17.69 -6.20
N PHE A 65 21.49 18.65 -5.47
CA PHE A 65 21.88 20.06 -5.62
C PHE A 65 23.34 20.29 -5.21
N GLY A 66 23.81 19.63 -4.14
CA GLY A 66 25.22 19.68 -3.71
C GLY A 66 26.19 19.12 -4.76
N LEU A 67 25.79 18.07 -5.49
CA LEU A 67 26.56 17.51 -6.62
C LEU A 67 26.48 18.36 -7.89
N GLY A 68 25.73 19.47 -7.88
CA GLY A 68 25.54 20.33 -9.05
C GLY A 68 24.63 19.72 -10.14
N VAL A 69 23.86 18.67 -9.80
CA VAL A 69 22.84 18.04 -10.65
C VAL A 69 21.55 18.85 -10.52
N THR A 70 21.48 19.95 -11.28
CA THR A 70 20.32 20.84 -11.30
C THR A 70 19.28 20.36 -12.33
N PRO A 71 17.96 20.48 -12.06
CA PRO A 71 16.92 20.13 -13.03
C PRO A 71 17.12 20.79 -14.40
N VAL A 72 17.56 22.04 -14.43
CA VAL A 72 17.85 22.79 -15.68
C VAL A 72 18.93 22.11 -16.52
N LYS A 73 20.00 21.60 -15.90
CA LYS A 73 21.08 20.91 -16.62
C LYS A 73 20.60 19.58 -17.20
N VAL A 74 19.86 18.81 -16.40
CA VAL A 74 19.31 17.52 -16.83
C VAL A 74 18.33 17.71 -17.99
N LEU A 75 17.43 18.68 -17.88
CA LEU A 75 16.45 18.98 -18.93
C LEU A 75 17.14 19.53 -20.19
N GLY A 76 18.15 20.40 -20.03
CA GLY A 76 18.96 20.89 -21.15
C GLY A 76 19.71 19.76 -21.88
N GLN A 77 20.28 18.79 -21.16
CA GLN A 77 20.94 17.63 -21.75
C GLN A 77 19.97 16.68 -22.46
N LEU A 78 18.73 16.60 -21.98
CA LEU A 78 17.70 15.78 -22.60
C LEU A 78 17.30 16.35 -23.97
N VAL A 79 17.03 17.65 -24.03
CA VAL A 79 16.57 18.37 -25.23
C VAL A 79 17.67 18.60 -26.27
N SER A 80 18.93 18.71 -25.86
CA SER A 80 20.06 19.05 -26.76
C SER A 80 20.47 18.00 -27.79
N GLY A 81 19.74 16.89 -27.93
CA GLY A 81 20.08 15.84 -28.90
C GLY A 81 18.98 15.54 -29.92
N PRO A 82 19.11 14.42 -30.64
CA PRO A 82 18.18 14.08 -31.70
C PRO A 82 16.75 13.96 -31.17
N ILE A 83 15.78 14.49 -31.93
CA ILE A 83 14.34 14.44 -31.61
C ILE A 83 13.89 13.00 -31.34
N MET A 84 14.40 12.02 -32.11
CA MET A 84 14.06 10.61 -31.91
C MET A 84 14.46 10.09 -30.53
N ARG A 85 15.61 10.52 -30.00
CA ARG A 85 16.05 10.16 -28.64
C ARG A 85 15.13 10.77 -27.59
N LEU A 86 14.77 12.04 -27.76
CA LEU A 86 13.87 12.74 -26.86
C LEU A 86 12.51 12.01 -26.80
N LEU A 87 11.96 11.66 -27.96
CA LEU A 87 10.67 11.00 -28.06
C LEU A 87 10.67 9.60 -27.42
N SER A 88 11.72 8.79 -27.64
CA SER A 88 11.84 7.49 -26.98
C SER A 88 11.95 7.60 -25.46
N ILE A 89 12.75 8.56 -24.94
CA ILE A 89 12.92 8.75 -23.49
C ILE A 89 11.63 9.26 -22.85
N ILE A 90 10.97 10.26 -23.45
CA ILE A 90 9.69 10.77 -22.95
C ILE A 90 8.62 9.67 -23.01
N GLY A 91 8.52 8.93 -24.12
CA GLY A 91 7.58 7.82 -24.25
C GLY A 91 7.79 6.76 -23.17
N PHE A 92 9.04 6.45 -22.82
CA PHE A 92 9.36 5.53 -21.74
C PHE A 92 9.02 6.10 -20.35
N LEU A 93 9.33 7.36 -20.07
CA LEU A 93 8.99 7.99 -18.78
C LEU A 93 7.47 8.11 -18.60
N THR A 94 6.75 8.50 -19.65
CA THR A 94 5.28 8.57 -19.62
C THR A 94 4.67 7.18 -19.40
N SER A 95 5.22 6.13 -20.00
CA SER A 95 4.71 4.77 -19.78
C SER A 95 4.99 4.26 -18.37
N LEU A 96 6.15 4.60 -17.78
CA LEU A 96 6.42 4.33 -16.35
C LEU A 96 5.47 5.09 -15.43
N ILE A 97 5.22 6.38 -15.69
CA ILE A 97 4.25 7.18 -14.93
C ILE A 97 2.85 6.58 -15.04
N ALA A 98 2.47 6.09 -16.22
CA ALA A 98 1.17 5.43 -16.42
C ALA A 98 1.04 4.14 -15.59
N VAL A 99 2.10 3.32 -15.49
CA VAL A 99 2.11 2.12 -14.64
C VAL A 99 2.03 2.49 -13.15
N GLU A 100 2.80 3.47 -12.70
CA GLU A 100 2.76 3.93 -11.31
C GLU A 100 1.37 4.48 -10.96
N TYR A 101 0.77 5.27 -11.86
CA TYR A 101 -0.58 5.78 -11.70
C TYR A 101 -1.63 4.66 -11.68
N LEU A 102 -1.45 3.60 -12.47
CA LEU A 102 -2.31 2.42 -12.39
C LEU A 102 -2.24 1.76 -11.01
N PHE A 103 -1.05 1.65 -10.40
CA PHE A 103 -0.92 1.12 -9.04
C PHE A 103 -1.54 2.04 -7.98
N TYR A 104 -1.47 3.36 -8.17
CA TYR A 104 -2.21 4.30 -7.34
C TYR A 104 -3.74 4.11 -7.45
N LEU A 105 -4.25 3.87 -8.66
CA LEU A 105 -5.67 3.56 -8.86
C LEU A 105 -6.06 2.21 -8.24
N TYR A 106 -5.17 1.21 -8.29
CA TYR A 106 -5.35 -0.05 -7.58
C TYR A 106 -5.44 0.14 -6.07
N TRP A 107 -4.56 0.96 -5.48
CA TRP A 107 -4.60 1.26 -4.05
C TRP A 107 -5.92 1.94 -3.61
N THR A 108 -6.50 2.77 -4.48
CA THR A 108 -7.65 3.62 -4.10
C THR A 108 -9.01 3.05 -4.50
N ARG A 109 -9.13 2.38 -5.66
CA ARG A 109 -10.43 2.06 -6.26
C ARG A 109 -10.51 0.78 -7.10
N LEU A 110 -9.45 0.34 -7.79
CA LEU A 110 -9.55 -0.76 -8.77
C LEU A 110 -9.47 -2.15 -8.11
N ASN A 111 -10.14 -3.12 -8.72
CA ASN A 111 -9.96 -4.53 -8.40
C ASN A 111 -8.69 -5.10 -9.05
N ILE A 112 -8.26 -6.26 -8.54
CA ILE A 112 -7.06 -6.94 -9.04
C ILE A 112 -7.20 -7.36 -10.52
N PHE A 113 -8.36 -7.87 -10.93
CA PHE A 113 -8.59 -8.30 -12.33
C PHE A 113 -8.57 -7.13 -13.31
N ASP A 114 -9.14 -5.99 -12.94
CA ASP A 114 -9.09 -4.75 -13.74
C ASP A 114 -7.65 -4.25 -13.86
N THR A 115 -6.93 -4.23 -12.74
CA THR A 115 -5.53 -3.81 -12.68
C THR A 115 -4.65 -4.70 -13.55
N LEU A 116 -4.80 -6.02 -13.47
CA LEU A 116 -4.06 -6.95 -14.33
C LEU A 116 -4.37 -6.75 -15.81
N THR A 117 -5.63 -6.46 -16.16
CA THR A 117 -6.05 -6.23 -17.56
C THR A 117 -5.41 -4.95 -18.11
N TYR A 118 -5.47 -3.84 -17.37
CA TYR A 118 -4.82 -2.59 -17.78
C TYR A 118 -3.30 -2.72 -17.80
N LEU A 119 -2.71 -3.43 -16.84
CA LEU A 119 -1.29 -3.70 -16.81
C LEU A 119 -0.86 -4.55 -18.01
N ALA A 120 -1.63 -5.58 -18.39
CA ALA A 120 -1.34 -6.41 -19.55
C ALA A 120 -1.31 -5.61 -20.86
N ILE A 121 -2.13 -4.56 -20.98
CA ILE A 121 -2.13 -3.62 -22.11
C ILE A 121 -0.93 -2.65 -22.04
N LEU A 122 -0.59 -2.17 -20.84
CA LEU A 122 0.52 -1.22 -20.65
C LEU A 122 1.90 -1.86 -20.79
N LEU A 123 2.09 -3.11 -20.37
CA LEU A 123 3.36 -3.84 -20.42
C LEU A 123 4.05 -3.83 -21.79
N PRO A 124 3.38 -4.18 -22.92
CA PRO A 124 4.03 -4.13 -24.23
C PRO A 124 4.45 -2.70 -24.62
N ILE A 125 3.66 -1.69 -24.24
CA ILE A 125 3.98 -0.27 -24.49
C ILE A 125 5.27 0.11 -23.73
N VAL A 126 5.32 -0.20 -22.44
CA VAL A 126 6.49 0.05 -21.58
C VAL A 126 7.72 -0.68 -22.12
N PHE A 127 7.56 -1.95 -22.52
CA PHE A 127 8.63 -2.77 -23.06
C PHE A 127 9.23 -2.18 -24.35
N LEU A 128 8.39 -1.81 -25.31
CA LEU A 128 8.83 -1.24 -26.60
C LEU A 128 9.54 0.10 -26.40
N PHE A 129 8.93 1.04 -25.65
CA PHE A 129 9.56 2.33 -25.39
C PHE A 129 10.82 2.20 -24.53
N GLY A 130 10.86 1.24 -23.60
CA GLY A 130 12.03 0.93 -22.80
C GLY A 130 13.19 0.47 -23.66
N GLN A 131 12.98 -0.53 -24.52
CA GLN A 131 14.02 -1.01 -25.43
C GLN A 131 14.57 0.12 -26.31
N GLN A 132 13.68 0.95 -26.87
CA GLN A 132 14.08 2.09 -27.70
C GLN A 132 14.89 3.12 -26.89
N ALA A 133 14.41 3.53 -25.71
CA ALA A 133 15.09 4.50 -24.87
C ALA A 133 16.49 4.04 -24.47
N LEU A 134 16.63 2.78 -24.02
CA LEU A 134 17.93 2.20 -23.65
C LEU A 134 18.87 2.09 -24.87
N SER A 135 18.37 1.71 -26.03
CA SER A 135 19.17 1.67 -27.28
C SER A 135 19.72 3.05 -27.64
N GLN A 136 18.91 4.11 -27.53
CA GLN A 136 19.35 5.48 -27.79
C GLN A 136 20.44 5.96 -26.82
N VAL A 137 20.34 5.55 -25.54
CA VAL A 137 21.37 5.83 -24.53
C VAL A 137 22.69 5.11 -24.88
N GLN A 138 22.62 3.86 -25.34
CA GLN A 138 23.80 3.10 -25.78
C GLN A 138 24.43 3.72 -27.04
N LEU A 139 23.64 4.14 -28.02
CA LEU A 139 24.13 4.80 -29.23
C LEU A 139 24.89 6.09 -28.91
N LYS A 140 24.38 6.90 -27.97
CA LYS A 140 25.07 8.11 -27.48
C LYS A 140 26.45 7.77 -26.89
N ARG A 141 26.54 6.69 -26.11
CA ARG A 141 27.80 6.24 -25.50
C ARG A 141 28.80 5.76 -26.54
N LYS A 142 28.37 4.95 -27.51
CA LYS A 142 29.25 4.49 -28.61
C LYS A 142 29.81 5.67 -29.40
N LYS A 143 28.96 6.65 -29.73
CA LYS A 143 29.39 7.87 -30.43
C LYS A 143 30.41 8.69 -29.65
N SER A 144 30.30 8.79 -28.32
CA SER A 144 31.31 9.53 -27.55
C SER A 144 32.66 8.83 -27.53
N THR A 145 32.67 7.49 -27.47
CA THR A 145 33.92 6.70 -27.47
C THR A 145 34.60 6.68 -28.84
N SER A 146 33.86 6.73 -29.95
CA SER A 146 34.46 6.76 -31.30
C SER A 146 34.98 8.14 -31.73
N VAL A 147 34.70 9.19 -30.97
CA VAL A 147 35.12 10.58 -31.26
C VAL A 147 36.37 10.98 -30.44
N GLN A 148 36.75 10.17 -29.45
CA GLN A 148 38.06 10.23 -28.78
C GLN A 148 39.09 9.40 -29.55
#